data_AF-A0A8C4Q350-F1
#
_entry.id   AF-A0A8C4Q350-F1
#
_cell.length_a   1.000
_cell.length_b   1.000
_cell.length_c   1.000
_cell.angle_alpha   90.00
_cell.angle_beta   90.00
_cell.angle_gamma   90.00
#
_symmetry.space_group_name_H-M   'P 1'
#
loop_
_entity.id
_entity.type
_entity.pdbx_description
1 polymer ?
#
loop_
_entity_poly.entity_id
_entity_poly.type
_entity_poly.pdbx_seq_one_letter_code
_entity_poly.pdbx_strand_id
1 'polypeptide(L)'
;MKTVRPDLLLAFTYFDQSHWDYLQEKDLEELLYTLGLHLSRAQIKKLLSKVLSQDLCHYRRLTDAKQSEDVQLETTVTDEVLAKGNHPLLPQGATCTQVTNAGEKGDAQPDMVTYNGALVDVGSLLERLCSSEHSRSQLEIQLHQLNQNMEKVSCNARKKEEDNKSLLRELEEMRGRHAQTELGLQAAGEQRDNFSAILYSTASSLASLTHTIQSSFPQLKVEDDCKSQDESEEKKLNNCGEV
;
A
#
# COMPACT_ATOMS: atom_id res chain seq x y z
N MET A 1 -7.42 29.75 37.25
CA MET A 1 -8.23 28.56 36.94
C MET A 1 -7.59 27.41 37.70
N LYS A 2 -8.29 26.77 38.63
CA LYS A 2 -7.76 25.67 39.45
C LYS A 2 -8.46 24.39 39.04
N THR A 3 -7.71 23.31 38.84
CA THR A 3 -8.27 21.99 38.62
C THR A 3 -8.97 21.53 39.89
N VAL A 4 -10.28 21.34 39.81
CA VAL A 4 -11.12 20.88 40.91
C VAL A 4 -11.25 19.36 40.87
N ARG A 5 -11.12 18.75 39.67
CA ARG A 5 -11.28 17.31 39.46
C ARG A 5 -10.03 16.70 38.82
N PRO A 6 -8.97 16.44 39.62
CA PRO A 6 -7.70 15.93 39.11
C PRO A 6 -7.84 14.53 38.50
N ASP A 7 -8.69 13.67 39.05
CA ASP A 7 -8.87 12.30 38.56
C ASP A 7 -9.52 12.25 37.17
N LEU A 8 -10.50 13.14 36.93
CA LEU A 8 -11.08 13.27 35.61
C LEU A 8 -10.10 13.86 34.60
N LEU A 9 -9.30 14.85 35.02
CA LEU A 9 -8.26 15.41 34.16
C LEU A 9 -7.24 14.34 33.77
N LEU A 10 -6.84 13.49 34.72
CA LEU A 10 -5.93 12.37 34.47
C LEU A 10 -6.52 11.41 33.44
N ALA A 11 -7.81 11.06 33.56
CA ALA A 11 -8.49 10.20 32.60
C ALA A 11 -8.47 10.78 31.18
N PHE A 12 -8.78 12.07 31.00
CA PHE A 12 -8.72 12.71 29.69
C PHE A 12 -7.29 12.81 29.15
N THR A 13 -6.33 13.13 30.00
CA THR A 13 -4.91 13.27 29.62
C THR A 13 -4.32 11.93 29.15
N TYR A 14 -4.82 10.79 29.66
CA TYR A 14 -4.40 9.48 29.19
C TYR A 14 -4.77 9.22 27.72
N PHE A 15 -5.93 9.68 27.28
CA PHE A 15 -6.40 9.49 25.90
C PHE A 15 -5.98 10.62 24.95
N ASP A 16 -5.72 11.83 25.46
CA ASP A 16 -5.18 12.93 24.67
C ASP A 16 -3.65 12.82 24.54
N GLN A 17 -3.19 12.03 23.57
CA GLN A 17 -1.76 11.91 23.25
C GLN A 17 -1.14 13.21 22.76
N SER A 18 -1.95 14.12 22.23
CA SER A 18 -1.49 15.37 21.65
C SER A 18 -1.33 16.46 22.71
N HIS A 19 -2.08 16.37 23.82
CA HIS A 19 -2.19 17.35 24.88
C HIS A 19 -2.72 18.72 24.39
N TRP A 20 -3.72 18.71 23.51
CA TRP A 20 -4.32 19.93 22.96
C TRP A 20 -5.50 20.45 23.81
N ASP A 21 -5.73 19.86 24.99
CA ASP A 21 -6.80 20.24 25.92
C ASP A 21 -8.23 19.92 25.40
N TYR A 22 -8.32 19.08 24.36
CA TYR A 22 -9.57 18.58 23.82
C TYR A 22 -9.44 17.19 23.18
N LEU A 23 -10.57 16.49 23.06
CA LEU A 23 -10.69 15.26 22.27
C LEU A 23 -11.66 15.47 21.10
N GLN A 24 -11.38 14.84 19.96
CA GLN A 24 -12.28 14.90 18.80
C GLN A 24 -13.46 13.94 18.96
N GLU A 25 -14.58 14.22 18.28
CA GLU A 25 -15.75 13.35 18.25
C GLU A 25 -15.38 11.91 17.91
N LYS A 26 -14.48 11.72 16.93
CA LYS A 26 -14.05 10.40 16.46
C LYS A 26 -13.41 9.58 17.58
N ASP A 27 -12.48 10.18 18.33
CA ASP A 27 -11.75 9.49 19.39
C ASP A 27 -12.68 9.11 20.54
N LEU A 28 -13.65 9.98 20.85
CA LEU A 28 -14.68 9.69 21.84
C LEU A 28 -15.70 8.64 21.35
N GLU A 29 -16.05 8.65 20.07
CA GLU A 29 -16.88 7.60 19.46
C GLU A 29 -16.19 6.23 19.58
N GLU A 30 -14.89 6.15 19.26
CA GLU A 30 -14.08 4.94 19.42
C GLU A 30 -14.00 4.50 20.88
N LEU A 31 -13.73 5.43 21.81
CA LEU A 31 -13.70 5.14 23.24
C LEU A 31 -15.05 4.57 23.73
N LEU A 32 -16.17 5.14 23.31
CA LEU A 32 -17.50 4.65 23.67
C LEU A 32 -17.78 3.24 23.12
N TYR A 33 -17.25 2.89 21.94
CA TYR A 33 -17.36 1.52 21.44
C TYR A 33 -16.56 0.51 22.29
N THR A 34 -15.41 0.91 22.83
CA THR A 34 -14.62 0.01 23.70
C THR A 34 -15.30 -0.33 25.02
N LEU A 35 -16.28 0.48 25.46
CA LEU A 35 -17.02 0.25 26.71
C LEU A 35 -18.06 -0.89 26.62
N GLY A 36 -18.32 -1.43 25.43
CA GLY A 36 -19.26 -2.56 25.27
C GLY A 36 -20.73 -2.21 25.57
N LEU A 37 -21.13 -0.94 25.44
CA LEU A 37 -22.48 -0.47 25.78
C LEU A 37 -23.58 -0.93 24.79
N HIS A 38 -23.22 -1.66 23.73
CA HIS A 38 -24.13 -2.12 22.66
C HIS A 38 -25.05 -1.02 22.09
N LEU A 39 -24.55 0.22 22.03
CA LEU A 39 -25.24 1.34 21.41
C LEU A 39 -24.99 1.34 19.90
N SER A 40 -26.04 1.62 19.13
CA SER A 40 -25.88 1.87 17.70
C SER A 40 -25.08 3.15 17.46
N ARG A 41 -24.49 3.24 16.27
CA ARG A 41 -23.73 4.43 15.84
C ARG A 41 -24.53 5.72 15.98
N ALA A 42 -25.81 5.70 15.63
CA ALA A 42 -26.70 6.85 15.76
C ALA A 42 -26.93 7.25 17.23
N GLN A 43 -27.02 6.27 18.13
CA GLN A 43 -27.19 6.52 19.57
C GLN A 43 -25.93 7.14 20.18
N ILE A 44 -24.75 6.66 19.79
CA ILE A 44 -23.46 7.24 20.23
C ILE A 44 -23.32 8.68 19.74
N LYS A 45 -23.59 8.94 18.45
CA LYS A 45 -23.57 10.31 17.91
C LYS A 45 -24.54 11.24 18.61
N LYS A 46 -25.76 10.76 18.93
CA LYS A 46 -26.76 11.52 19.69
C LYS A 46 -26.34 11.78 21.15
N LEU A 47 -25.50 10.94 21.72
CA LEU A 47 -24.96 11.12 23.07
C LEU A 47 -23.80 12.13 23.05
N LEU A 48 -22.87 11.98 22.12
CA LEU A 48 -21.73 12.87 21.94
C LEU A 48 -22.17 14.30 21.60
N SER A 49 -23.21 14.46 20.79
CA SER A 49 -23.74 15.80 20.44
C SER A 49 -24.24 16.63 21.64
N LYS A 50 -24.46 16.00 22.80
CA LYS A 50 -24.84 16.70 24.04
C LYS A 50 -23.63 17.26 24.81
N VAL A 51 -22.45 16.69 24.58
CA VAL A 51 -21.22 16.98 25.34
C VAL A 51 -20.22 17.77 24.48
N LEU A 52 -20.25 17.57 23.16
CA LEU A 52 -19.38 18.23 22.21
C LEU A 52 -19.87 19.63 21.85
N SER A 53 -18.93 20.55 21.68
CA SER A 53 -19.16 21.84 21.04
C SER A 53 -18.33 21.85 19.76
N GLN A 54 -18.99 21.93 18.59
CA GLN A 54 -18.31 21.91 17.29
C GLN A 54 -17.40 20.67 17.12
N ASP A 55 -17.94 19.49 17.42
CA ASP A 55 -17.26 18.19 17.31
C ASP A 55 -16.00 18.02 18.20
N LEU A 56 -15.79 18.94 19.15
CA LEU A 56 -14.69 18.93 20.11
C LEU A 56 -15.18 18.85 21.56
N CYS A 57 -14.50 18.03 22.37
CA CYS A 57 -14.70 17.92 23.80
C CYS A 57 -13.59 18.64 24.56
N HIS A 58 -13.83 19.89 24.97
CA HIS A 58 -12.87 20.66 25.77
C HIS A 58 -12.91 20.23 27.25
N TYR A 59 -12.14 19.21 27.60
CA TYR A 59 -12.19 18.61 28.93
C TYR A 59 -11.71 19.55 30.05
N ARG A 60 -10.85 20.54 29.76
CA ARG A 60 -10.43 21.54 30.77
C ARG A 60 -11.59 22.40 31.29
N ARG A 61 -12.63 22.60 30.49
CA ARG A 61 -13.86 23.28 30.93
C ARG A 61 -14.66 22.44 31.92
N LEU A 62 -14.46 21.13 31.91
CA LEU A 62 -15.09 20.18 32.82
C LEU A 62 -14.25 20.01 34.09
N THR A 63 -12.92 20.02 34.00
CA THR A 63 -12.03 19.70 35.13
C THR A 63 -11.69 20.89 36.01
N ASP A 64 -11.76 22.11 35.48
CA ASP A 64 -11.28 23.31 36.16
C ASP A 64 -12.41 24.30 36.47
N ALA A 65 -12.30 24.98 37.61
CA ALA A 65 -13.20 26.07 38.00
C ALA A 65 -12.51 27.44 37.85
N LYS A 66 -13.31 28.45 37.47
CA LYS A 66 -12.91 29.86 37.56
C LYS A 66 -13.04 30.31 39.01
N GLN A 67 -11.99 30.97 39.50
CA GLN A 67 -11.89 31.43 40.88
C GLN A 67 -12.66 32.75 41.03
N SER A 68 -13.99 32.68 41.00
CA SER A 68 -14.93 33.73 41.44
C SER A 68 -16.34 33.19 41.27
N GLU A 69 -17.16 33.39 42.29
CA GLU A 69 -18.50 32.82 42.50
C GLU A 69 -18.42 31.39 43.06
N ASP A 70 -18.80 31.31 44.33
CA ASP A 70 -19.09 30.12 45.11
C ASP A 70 -20.28 29.38 44.48
N VAL A 71 -20.05 28.78 43.31
CA VAL A 71 -21.01 27.84 42.72
C VAL A 71 -20.77 26.52 43.43
N GLN A 72 -21.40 26.38 44.60
CA GLN A 72 -21.83 25.07 45.08
C GLN A 72 -22.79 24.49 44.03
N LEU A 73 -22.22 23.93 42.96
CA LEU A 73 -22.86 22.82 42.27
C LEU A 73 -22.72 21.64 43.21
N GLU A 74 -23.65 21.56 44.15
CA GLU A 74 -23.97 20.38 44.95
C GLU A 74 -24.17 19.20 44.00
N THR A 75 -23.07 18.57 43.60
CA THR A 75 -23.08 17.18 43.17
C THR A 75 -22.94 16.39 44.46
N THR A 76 -24.02 16.35 45.26
CA THR A 76 -24.15 15.45 46.42
C THR A 76 -24.36 14.01 45.97
N VAL A 77 -23.57 13.57 45.01
CA VAL A 77 -23.55 12.20 44.54
C VAL A 77 -22.19 11.70 44.97
N THR A 78 -22.13 11.14 46.18
CA THR A 78 -20.92 10.52 46.70
C THR A 78 -20.40 9.48 45.69
N ASP A 79 -19.09 9.24 45.65
CA ASP A 79 -18.49 8.23 44.75
C ASP A 79 -19.17 6.86 44.91
N GLU A 80 -19.74 6.58 46.09
CA GLU A 80 -20.56 5.41 46.40
C GLU A 80 -21.87 5.32 45.59
N VAL A 81 -22.48 6.44 45.21
CA VAL A 81 -23.69 6.50 44.39
C VAL A 81 -23.35 6.39 42.90
N LEU A 82 -22.23 6.98 42.47
CA LEU A 82 -21.72 6.81 41.10
C LEU A 82 -21.23 5.38 40.84
N ALA A 83 -20.57 4.76 41.82
CA ALA A 83 -20.12 3.36 41.77
C ALA A 83 -21.29 2.35 41.67
N LYS A 84 -22.50 2.74 42.09
CA LYS A 84 -23.70 1.94 41.89
C LYS A 84 -24.18 1.93 40.43
N GLY A 85 -23.71 2.84 39.58
CA GLY A 85 -24.03 2.86 38.15
C GLY A 85 -25.53 2.70 37.87
N ASN A 86 -25.87 1.85 36.90
CA ASN A 86 -27.26 1.52 36.56
C ASN A 86 -27.89 0.45 37.48
N HIS A 87 -27.23 0.02 38.56
CA HIS A 87 -27.72 -1.02 39.47
C HIS A 87 -29.12 -0.74 40.07
N PRO A 88 -29.56 0.51 40.30
CA PRO A 88 -30.95 0.80 40.70
C PRO A 88 -31.98 0.68 39.57
N LEU A 89 -31.54 0.74 38.30
CA LEU A 89 -32.38 0.62 37.11
C LEU A 89 -32.44 -0.82 36.57
N LEU A 90 -31.53 -1.68 37.03
CA LEU A 90 -31.64 -3.12 36.84
C LEU A 90 -32.79 -3.63 37.73
N PRO A 91 -33.61 -4.58 37.27
CA PRO A 91 -34.65 -5.19 38.09
C PRO A 91 -34.01 -5.81 39.33
N GLN A 92 -34.02 -5.06 40.44
CA GLN A 92 -33.58 -5.55 41.73
C GLN A 92 -34.53 -6.67 42.12
N GLY A 93 -33.98 -7.88 42.28
CA GLY A 93 -34.73 -9.12 42.45
C GLY A 93 -35.93 -8.91 43.37
N ALA A 94 -37.12 -8.90 42.75
CA ALA A 94 -38.36 -9.01 43.47
C ALA A 94 -38.29 -10.34 44.21
N THR A 95 -38.14 -10.26 45.52
CA THR A 95 -38.50 -11.33 46.44
C THR A 95 -39.83 -11.90 46.00
N CYS A 96 -39.81 -13.21 45.77
CA CYS A 96 -40.94 -14.06 45.43
C CYS A 96 -42.19 -13.70 46.25
N THR A 97 -43.04 -12.87 45.69
CA THR A 97 -44.45 -12.82 46.07
C THR A 97 -45.08 -14.01 45.41
N GLN A 98 -45.50 -14.97 46.23
CA GLN A 98 -46.31 -16.10 45.81
C GLN A 98 -47.52 -15.57 45.02
N VAL A 99 -47.56 -15.87 43.72
CA VAL A 99 -48.78 -15.74 42.93
C VAL A 99 -49.10 -17.12 42.39
N THR A 100 -49.97 -17.77 43.17
CA THR A 100 -50.99 -18.74 42.78
C THR A 100 -50.95 -19.27 41.36
N ASN A 101 -50.83 -20.59 41.27
CA ASN A 101 -51.31 -21.40 40.16
C ASN A 101 -52.72 -20.94 39.73
N ALA A 102 -52.82 -20.38 38.53
CA ALA A 102 -54.05 -20.35 37.75
C ALA A 102 -53.67 -20.81 36.35
N GLY A 103 -54.15 -22.00 35.99
CA GLY A 103 -53.89 -22.58 34.69
C GLY A 103 -54.57 -21.75 33.60
N GLU A 104 -53.80 -21.38 32.60
CA GLU A 104 -54.30 -21.16 31.26
C GLU A 104 -53.44 -22.00 30.33
N LYS A 105 -54.08 -22.97 29.67
CA LYS A 105 -53.55 -23.62 28.47
C LYS A 105 -53.50 -22.56 27.37
N GLY A 106 -52.50 -21.70 27.43
CA GLY A 106 -52.04 -20.92 26.30
C GLY A 106 -51.14 -21.81 25.46
N ASP A 107 -51.42 -21.84 24.17
CA ASP A 107 -50.61 -22.43 23.11
C ASP A 107 -49.15 -21.95 23.22
N ALA A 108 -48.35 -22.64 24.05
CA ALA A 108 -46.95 -22.33 24.22
C ALA A 108 -46.26 -22.76 22.93
N GLN A 109 -45.87 -21.79 22.10
CA GLN A 109 -44.92 -22.07 21.03
C GLN A 109 -43.75 -22.85 21.64
N PRO A 110 -43.32 -23.96 21.02
CA PRO A 110 -42.45 -24.97 21.62
C PRO A 110 -41.02 -24.47 21.98
N ASP A 111 -40.75 -23.17 21.84
CA ASP A 111 -39.42 -22.57 21.93
C ASP A 111 -39.32 -21.39 22.93
N MET A 112 -40.41 -21.00 23.58
CA MET A 112 -40.40 -19.93 24.60
C MET A 112 -40.29 -20.52 26.01
N VAL A 113 -39.18 -20.23 26.70
CA VAL A 113 -38.84 -20.75 28.04
C VAL A 113 -38.60 -19.59 29.00
N THR A 114 -39.22 -19.62 30.19
CA THR A 114 -38.95 -18.63 31.24
C THR A 114 -37.64 -18.96 31.98
N TYR A 115 -36.61 -18.13 31.82
CA TYR A 115 -35.33 -18.23 32.51
C TYR A 115 -35.11 -17.01 33.41
N ASN A 116 -34.84 -17.22 34.70
CA ASN A 116 -34.71 -16.16 35.71
C ASN A 116 -35.89 -15.15 35.72
N GLY A 117 -37.11 -15.63 35.49
CA GLY A 117 -38.31 -14.78 35.45
C GLY A 117 -38.49 -13.98 34.15
N ALA A 118 -37.56 -14.09 33.19
CA ALA A 118 -37.68 -13.50 31.86
C ALA A 118 -38.07 -14.57 30.83
N LEU A 119 -38.96 -14.24 29.91
CA LEU A 119 -39.40 -15.12 28.83
C LEU A 119 -38.37 -15.07 27.70
N VAL A 120 -37.73 -16.21 27.41
CA VAL A 120 -36.64 -16.34 26.43
C VAL A 120 -37.11 -17.20 25.26
N ASP A 121 -36.98 -16.66 24.05
CA ASP A 121 -37.16 -17.41 22.79
C ASP A 121 -35.85 -18.11 22.44
N VAL A 122 -35.79 -19.41 22.73
CA VAL A 122 -34.61 -20.27 22.51
C VAL A 122 -34.38 -20.48 21.01
N GLY A 123 -35.43 -20.51 20.20
CA GLY A 123 -35.38 -20.67 18.75
C GLY A 123 -34.65 -19.53 18.07
N SER A 124 -35.04 -18.30 18.40
CA SER A 124 -34.38 -17.10 17.88
C SER A 124 -32.90 -17.01 18.29
N LEU A 125 -32.54 -17.57 19.45
CA LEU A 125 -31.17 -17.57 19.94
C LEU A 125 -30.33 -18.63 19.21
N LEU A 126 -30.89 -19.82 19.00
CA LEU A 126 -30.26 -20.89 18.20
C LEU A 126 -30.10 -20.48 16.74
N GLU A 127 -31.11 -19.82 16.15
CA GLU A 127 -31.02 -19.30 14.78
C GLU A 127 -29.92 -18.25 14.64
N ARG A 128 -29.86 -17.30 15.58
CA ARG A 128 -28.76 -16.30 15.62
C ARG A 128 -27.40 -16.94 15.84
N LEU A 129 -27.30 -17.96 16.69
CA LEU A 129 -26.06 -18.70 16.91
C LEU A 129 -25.62 -19.42 15.63
N CYS A 130 -26.54 -20.10 14.96
CA CYS A 130 -26.29 -20.80 13.69
C CYS A 130 -25.85 -19.82 12.59
N SER A 131 -26.54 -18.69 12.46
CA SER A 131 -26.15 -17.62 11.53
C SER A 131 -24.76 -17.05 11.84
N SER A 132 -24.48 -16.79 13.12
CA SER A 132 -23.17 -16.31 13.56
C SER A 132 -22.05 -17.34 13.31
N GLU A 133 -22.31 -18.62 13.54
CA GLU A 133 -21.36 -19.69 13.26
C GLU A 133 -21.07 -19.81 11.76
N HIS A 134 -22.10 -19.70 10.92
CA HIS A 134 -21.94 -19.68 9.47
C HIS A 134 -21.09 -18.49 9.01
N SER A 135 -21.37 -17.28 9.51
CA SER A 135 -20.56 -16.10 9.22
C SER A 135 -19.10 -16.25 9.68
N ARG A 136 -18.88 -16.82 10.87
CA ARG A 136 -17.52 -17.11 11.37
C ARG A 136 -16.78 -18.08 10.44
N SER A 137 -17.40 -19.20 10.08
CA SER A 137 -16.83 -20.19 9.17
C SER A 137 -16.51 -19.59 7.80
N GLN A 138 -17.39 -18.74 7.25
CA GLN A 138 -17.15 -18.05 5.99
C GLN A 138 -15.95 -17.08 6.08
N LEU A 139 -15.83 -16.33 7.16
CA LEU A 139 -14.69 -15.44 7.40
C LEU A 139 -13.38 -16.22 7.55
N GLU A 140 -13.39 -17.37 8.22
CA GLU A 140 -12.21 -18.25 8.34
C GLU A 140 -11.75 -18.76 6.97
N ILE A 141 -12.67 -19.16 6.10
CA ILE A 141 -12.37 -19.57 4.72
C ILE A 141 -11.76 -18.40 3.93
N GLN A 142 -12.36 -17.21 4.00
CA GLN A 142 -11.86 -16.03 3.30
C GLN A 142 -10.47 -15.61 3.80
N LEU A 143 -10.23 -15.66 5.11
CA LEU A 143 -8.93 -15.39 5.72
C LEU A 143 -7.89 -16.39 5.20
N HIS A 144 -8.23 -17.69 5.17
CA HIS A 144 -7.35 -18.71 4.64
C HIS A 144 -7.01 -18.48 3.15
N GLN A 145 -8.01 -18.14 2.33
CA GLN A 145 -7.80 -17.79 0.92
C GLN A 145 -6.91 -16.56 0.74
N LEU A 146 -7.12 -15.52 1.55
CA LEU A 146 -6.31 -14.29 1.50
C LEU A 146 -4.85 -14.58 1.88
N ASN A 147 -4.61 -15.39 2.93
CA ASN A 147 -3.27 -15.82 3.31
C ASN A 147 -2.57 -16.61 2.19
N GLN A 148 -3.27 -17.57 1.57
CA GLN A 148 -2.72 -18.32 0.43
C GLN A 148 -2.39 -17.40 -0.75
N ASN A 149 -3.24 -16.42 -1.04
CA ASN A 149 -3.01 -15.46 -2.13
C ASN A 149 -1.82 -14.55 -1.82
N MET A 150 -1.69 -14.07 -0.58
CA MET A 150 -0.53 -13.31 -0.12
C MET A 150 0.78 -14.09 -0.30
N GLU A 151 0.79 -15.38 0.07
CA GLU A 151 1.96 -16.24 -0.11
C GLU A 151 2.31 -16.45 -1.59
N LYS A 152 1.31 -16.69 -2.45
CA LYS A 152 1.51 -16.81 -3.90
C LYS A 152 2.06 -15.52 -4.51
N VAL A 153 1.51 -14.36 -4.14
CA VAL A 153 1.98 -13.05 -4.61
C VAL A 153 3.41 -12.79 -4.14
N SER A 154 3.72 -13.09 -2.88
CA SER A 154 5.07 -12.96 -2.31
C SER A 154 6.09 -13.85 -3.04
N CYS A 155 5.75 -15.11 -3.29
CA CYS A 155 6.60 -16.04 -4.05
C CYS A 155 6.83 -15.56 -5.49
N ASN A 156 5.78 -15.07 -6.15
CA ASN A 156 5.89 -14.50 -7.49
C ASN A 156 6.74 -13.22 -7.53
N ALA A 157 6.58 -12.34 -6.54
CA ALA A 157 7.38 -11.13 -6.40
C ALA A 157 8.87 -11.47 -6.24
N ARG A 158 9.20 -12.45 -5.39
CA ARG A 158 10.58 -12.92 -5.21
C ARG A 158 11.18 -13.48 -6.50
N LYS A 159 10.43 -14.31 -7.23
CA LYS A 159 10.87 -14.82 -8.54
C LYS A 159 11.14 -13.69 -9.53
N LYS A 160 10.24 -12.69 -9.58
CA LYS A 160 10.41 -11.54 -10.47
C LYS A 160 11.58 -10.65 -10.08
N GLU A 161 11.88 -10.52 -8.80
CA GLU A 161 13.07 -9.82 -8.33
C GLU A 161 14.36 -10.55 -8.76
N GLU A 162 14.37 -11.88 -8.70
CA GLU A 162 15.49 -12.70 -9.16
C GLU A 162 15.68 -12.63 -10.68
N ASP A 163 14.60 -12.76 -11.46
CA ASP A 163 14.59 -12.55 -12.92
C ASP A 163 15.12 -11.14 -13.29
N ASN A 164 14.72 -10.11 -12.54
CA ASN A 164 15.17 -8.74 -12.80
C ASN A 164 16.67 -8.58 -12.51
N LYS A 165 17.16 -9.16 -11.41
CA LYS A 165 18.60 -9.18 -11.08
C LYS A 165 19.42 -9.91 -12.15
N SER A 166 18.92 -11.01 -12.70
CA SER A 166 19.63 -11.71 -13.79
C SER A 166 19.63 -10.87 -15.07
N LEU A 167 18.50 -10.28 -15.45
CA LEU A 167 18.41 -9.41 -16.63
C LEU A 167 19.30 -8.17 -16.52
N LEU A 168 19.41 -7.55 -15.34
CA LEU A 168 20.33 -6.43 -15.11
C LEU A 168 21.79 -6.83 -15.32
N ARG A 169 22.17 -8.02 -14.83
CA ARG A 169 23.53 -8.56 -15.04
C ARG A 169 23.81 -8.82 -16.51
N GLU A 170 22.85 -9.40 -17.23
CA GLU A 170 22.96 -9.62 -18.68
C GLU A 170 23.08 -8.29 -19.45
N LEU A 171 22.33 -7.26 -19.06
CA LEU A 171 22.44 -5.93 -19.65
C LEU A 171 23.82 -5.30 -19.44
N GLU A 172 24.41 -5.44 -18.25
CA GLU A 172 25.76 -4.99 -17.96
C GLU A 172 26.81 -5.74 -18.79
N GLU A 173 26.67 -7.07 -18.92
CA GLU A 173 27.54 -7.89 -19.75
C GLU A 173 27.45 -7.52 -21.23
N MET A 174 26.23 -7.36 -21.75
CA MET A 174 25.98 -6.91 -23.13
C MET A 174 26.60 -5.54 -23.40
N ARG A 175 26.46 -4.59 -22.47
CA ARG A 175 27.10 -3.27 -22.57
C ARG A 175 28.62 -3.37 -22.57
N GLY A 176 29.20 -4.20 -21.70
CA GLY A 176 30.64 -4.44 -21.66
C GLY A 176 31.17 -5.02 -22.97
N ARG A 177 30.47 -6.01 -23.52
CA ARG A 177 30.81 -6.60 -24.83
C ARG A 177 30.67 -5.59 -25.97
N HIS A 178 29.63 -4.76 -25.96
CA HIS A 178 29.48 -3.68 -26.95
C HIS A 178 30.67 -2.70 -26.90
N ALA A 179 31.02 -2.22 -25.72
CA ALA A 179 32.16 -1.32 -25.54
C ALA A 179 33.47 -1.96 -26.02
N GLN A 180 33.69 -3.24 -25.72
CA GLN A 180 34.86 -3.97 -26.19
C GLN A 180 34.89 -4.10 -27.73
N THR A 181 33.75 -4.39 -28.36
CA THR A 181 33.66 -4.47 -29.83
C THR A 181 33.86 -3.11 -30.49
N GLU A 182 33.36 -2.04 -29.89
CA GLU A 182 33.52 -0.67 -30.37
C GLU A 182 34.99 -0.24 -30.33
N LEU A 183 35.69 -0.51 -29.22
CA LEU A 183 37.14 -0.28 -29.12
C LEU A 183 37.92 -1.08 -30.17
N GLY A 184 37.54 -2.34 -30.41
CA GLY A 184 38.15 -3.17 -31.45
C GLY A 184 37.93 -2.61 -32.86
N LEU A 185 36.72 -2.11 -33.14
CA LEU A 185 36.39 -1.47 -34.41
C LEU A 185 37.20 -0.19 -34.62
N GLN A 186 37.35 0.63 -33.58
CA GLN A 186 38.17 1.84 -33.64
C GLN A 186 39.64 1.51 -33.92
N ALA A 187 40.22 0.54 -33.21
CA ALA A 187 41.60 0.11 -33.44
C ALA A 187 41.81 -0.44 -34.86
N ALA A 188 40.85 -1.22 -35.39
CA ALA A 188 40.90 -1.70 -36.77
C ALA A 188 40.79 -0.54 -37.78
N GLY A 189 39.97 0.48 -37.48
CA GLY A 189 39.86 1.70 -38.27
C GLY A 189 41.18 2.48 -38.33
N GLU A 190 41.84 2.69 -37.19
CA GLU A 190 43.16 3.32 -37.12
C GLU A 190 44.21 2.53 -37.92
N GLN A 191 44.19 1.19 -37.82
CA GLN A 191 45.09 0.34 -38.59
C GLN A 191 44.85 0.43 -40.10
N ARG A 192 43.58 0.47 -40.54
CA ARG A 192 43.21 0.69 -41.94
C ARG A 192 43.75 2.02 -42.44
N ASP A 193 43.59 3.10 -41.66
CA ASP A 193 44.03 4.43 -42.06
C ASP A 193 45.56 4.51 -42.16
N ASN A 194 46.27 3.87 -41.23
CA ASN A 194 47.73 3.72 -41.30
C ASN A 194 48.16 2.95 -42.56
N PHE A 195 47.53 1.82 -42.88
CA PHE A 195 47.84 1.08 -44.10
C PHE A 195 47.54 1.89 -45.36
N SER A 196 46.41 2.60 -45.40
CA SER A 196 46.06 3.47 -46.51
C SER A 196 47.09 4.57 -46.72
N ALA A 197 47.56 5.22 -45.65
CA ALA A 197 48.60 6.25 -45.71
C ALA A 197 49.94 5.69 -46.24
N ILE A 198 50.35 4.50 -45.78
CA ILE A 198 51.56 3.82 -46.26
C ILE A 198 51.43 3.47 -47.75
N LEU A 199 50.30 2.89 -48.17
CA LEU A 199 50.04 2.55 -49.57
C LEU A 199 50.04 3.80 -50.46
N TYR A 200 49.44 4.90 -50.01
CA TYR A 200 49.42 6.16 -50.76
C TYR A 200 50.82 6.76 -50.91
N SER A 201 51.59 6.83 -49.83
CA SER A 201 52.96 7.37 -49.85
C SER A 201 53.90 6.52 -50.72
N THR A 202 53.79 5.20 -50.66
CA THR A 202 54.58 4.28 -51.48
C THR A 202 54.19 4.36 -52.95
N ALA A 203 52.89 4.39 -53.27
CA ALA A 203 52.40 4.57 -54.64
C ALA A 203 52.86 5.92 -55.24
N SER A 204 52.79 7.00 -54.46
CA SER A 204 53.27 8.33 -54.88
C SER A 204 54.78 8.33 -55.12
N SER A 205 55.55 7.71 -54.21
CA SER A 205 57.00 7.55 -54.36
C SER A 205 57.36 6.76 -55.61
N LEU A 206 56.68 5.63 -55.86
CA LEU A 206 56.86 4.82 -57.07
C LEU A 206 56.49 5.60 -58.33
N ALA A 207 55.38 6.34 -58.33
CA ALA A 207 54.99 7.19 -59.46
C ALA A 207 56.06 8.26 -59.78
N SER A 208 56.61 8.89 -58.74
CA SER A 208 57.70 9.87 -58.90
C SER A 208 58.99 9.24 -59.44
N LEU A 209 59.35 8.04 -58.96
CA LEU A 209 60.51 7.29 -59.45
C LEU A 209 60.33 6.90 -60.92
N THR A 210 59.15 6.37 -61.27
CA THR A 210 58.80 6.04 -62.66
C THR A 210 58.89 7.26 -63.56
N HIS A 211 58.31 8.40 -63.15
CA HIS A 211 58.43 9.65 -63.91
C HIS A 211 59.88 10.09 -64.09
N THR A 212 60.70 9.99 -63.03
CA THR A 212 62.13 10.33 -63.07
C THR A 212 62.88 9.44 -64.07
N ILE A 213 62.68 8.13 -64.00
CA ILE A 213 63.24 7.16 -64.95
C ILE A 213 62.80 7.52 -66.37
N GLN A 214 61.51 7.76 -66.59
CA GLN A 214 60.95 8.05 -67.91
C GLN A 214 61.45 9.38 -68.50
N SER A 215 61.70 10.38 -67.64
CA SER A 215 62.31 11.65 -68.04
C SER A 215 63.81 11.56 -68.34
N SER A 216 64.51 10.55 -67.81
CA SER A 216 65.93 10.32 -68.05
C SER A 216 66.22 9.57 -69.36
N PHE A 217 65.19 9.01 -70.00
CA PHE A 217 65.27 8.50 -71.36
C PHE A 217 64.81 9.57 -72.36
N PRO A 218 65.60 9.94 -73.38
CA PRO A 218 65.11 10.80 -74.46
C PRO A 218 63.95 10.09 -75.18
N GLN A 219 62.87 10.84 -75.44
CA GLN A 219 61.65 10.35 -76.10
C GLN A 219 61.95 9.46 -77.32
N LEU A 220 61.88 8.15 -77.13
CA LEU A 220 61.51 7.25 -78.22
C LEU A 220 60.00 7.38 -78.34
N LYS A 221 59.57 8.30 -79.22
CA LYS A 221 58.20 8.28 -79.76
C LYS A 221 58.04 6.93 -80.47
N VAL A 222 57.41 5.98 -79.78
CA VAL A 222 56.73 4.89 -80.46
C VAL A 222 55.31 5.39 -80.68
N GLU A 223 55.05 5.85 -81.90
CA GLU A 223 53.70 5.84 -82.42
C GLU A 223 53.26 4.38 -82.43
N ASP A 224 52.23 4.04 -81.66
CA ASP A 224 51.46 2.82 -81.91
C ASP A 224 49.99 3.20 -82.01
N ASP A 225 49.60 3.31 -83.27
CA ASP A 225 48.25 3.31 -83.78
C ASP A 225 47.71 1.87 -83.61
N CYS A 226 46.80 1.64 -82.66
CA CYS A 226 45.96 0.44 -82.69
C CYS A 226 44.58 0.67 -82.08
N LYS A 227 43.60 0.37 -82.94
CA LYS A 227 42.17 0.51 -82.79
C LYS A 227 41.58 -0.51 -81.78
N SER A 228 40.33 -0.20 -81.45
CA SER A 228 39.19 -1.09 -81.16
C SER A 228 38.97 -1.64 -79.75
N GLN A 229 37.79 -1.24 -79.23
CA GLN A 229 36.75 -2.05 -78.58
C GLN A 229 37.10 -2.69 -77.23
N ASP A 230 36.43 -2.27 -76.15
CA ASP A 230 35.16 -2.92 -75.78
C ASP A 230 34.44 -2.13 -74.66
N GLU A 231 33.25 -1.63 -74.97
CA GLU A 231 32.23 -1.32 -73.98
C GLU A 231 31.47 -2.61 -73.68
N SER A 232 31.82 -3.33 -72.64
CA SER A 232 30.85 -4.14 -71.89
C SER A 232 31.50 -4.74 -70.65
N GLU A 233 30.98 -4.38 -69.47
CA GLU A 233 30.95 -5.18 -68.21
C GLU A 233 30.51 -4.30 -67.01
N GLU A 234 30.09 -3.05 -67.19
CA GLU A 234 29.60 -2.19 -66.09
C GLU A 234 28.09 -2.31 -65.78
N LYS A 235 27.45 -3.43 -66.12
CA LYS A 235 26.02 -3.66 -65.83
C LYS A 235 25.68 -5.10 -65.40
N LYS A 236 26.44 -5.71 -64.49
CA LYS A 236 25.97 -6.89 -63.75
C LYS A 236 26.57 -6.97 -62.35
N LEU A 237 26.21 -6.05 -61.45
CA LEU A 237 26.25 -6.31 -60.00
C LEU A 237 25.39 -5.32 -59.19
N ASN A 238 24.29 -4.84 -59.77
CA ASN A 238 23.16 -4.30 -59.01
C ASN A 238 22.01 -5.30 -59.11
N ASN A 239 22.16 -6.50 -58.54
CA ASN A 239 21.02 -7.32 -58.12
C ASN A 239 21.46 -8.45 -57.17
N CYS A 240 21.74 -8.09 -55.91
CA CYS A 240 21.64 -9.04 -54.80
C CYS A 240 21.40 -8.27 -53.50
N GLY A 241 20.21 -7.69 -53.42
CA GLY A 241 19.58 -7.25 -52.18
C GLY A 241 18.11 -7.66 -52.28
N GLU A 242 17.56 -8.17 -51.18
CA GLU A 242 16.29 -8.92 -51.04
C GLU A 242 16.48 -10.40 -51.43
N VAL A 243 16.60 -11.34 -50.48
CA VAL A 243 15.64 -11.72 -49.42
C VAL A 243 16.37 -12.26 -48.19
#